data_AF-A0A7L2Q5F0-F1
#
_entry.id   AF-A0A7L2Q5F0-F1
#
_cell.length_a   1.000
_cell.length_b   1.000
_cell.length_c   1.000
_cell.angle_alpha   90.00
_cell.angle_beta   90.00
_cell.angle_gamma   90.00
#
_symmetry.space_group_name_H-M   'P 1'
#
loop_
_entity.id
_entity.type
_entity.pdbx_description
1 polymer ?
#
loop_
_entity_poly.entity_id
_entity_poly.type
_entity_poly.pdbx_seq_one_letter_code
_entity_poly.pdbx_strand_id
1 'polypeptide(L)'
;MQRWQRAPAARRRWALLLGPLALLAAALALRGIARPDPADRSRLYRALELSPSRNINCSGVVRGDQTAIQEAQINNLEVANRRVSPTPGEYLNITRDCRAFKETRRYIEFPLSQEEEEFPIAYSMIIHHKIDMFERLLRSVYAPQNVYCVHTDSKAPAAFQEAVRAIAACFPNVFVASRLESVVYASWSRVQADLNCMQDLLQSPVPWRYLINTCGTDFPIKTNAEIVRALQLLQGQNTMESERPSAAKQQRWQYHYEVGKTISRTTQKKLPPPHSYPMFTGSAYNALTRDFVQYIFENPTAQKFLEWSKDTYSPDEYVWATLNRMPGVPGGTPLSDKFQLSDMNALPRLVKWEYLEGDISKGAPYPPCTGRHQRSICIYGVGDVPWMLQQHHLLANKFDPEVDDAAVQCLEEYLRHKALYGRGL
;
A
#
# COMPACT_ATOMS: atom_id res chain seq x y z
N MET A 1 69.78 40.21 14.23
CA MET A 1 70.88 39.83 13.32
C MET A 1 70.71 38.37 12.94
N GLN A 2 70.67 38.08 11.63
CA GLN A 2 71.14 36.86 10.93
C GLN A 2 70.68 35.48 11.44
N ARG A 3 70.45 34.44 10.65
CA ARG A 3 70.30 34.14 9.22
C ARG A 3 69.90 32.65 9.25
N TRP A 4 68.75 32.28 8.72
CA TRP A 4 68.43 30.86 8.49
C TRP A 4 69.11 30.39 7.20
N GLN A 5 70.03 29.44 7.30
CA GLN A 5 70.64 28.76 6.15
C GLN A 5 69.73 27.66 5.63
N ARG A 6 69.57 27.62 4.30
CA ARG A 6 68.89 26.58 3.53
C ARG A 6 69.81 25.38 3.27
N ALA A 7 69.22 24.20 3.19
CA ALA A 7 69.78 22.98 2.59
C ALA A 7 68.64 22.27 1.79
N PRO A 8 68.92 21.31 0.88
CA PRO A 8 68.52 21.42 -0.52
C PRO A 8 67.37 20.51 -0.97
N ALA A 9 66.87 20.83 -2.17
CA ALA A 9 65.75 20.19 -2.86
C ALA A 9 66.03 18.74 -3.29
N ALA A 10 65.11 17.84 -2.93
CA ALA A 10 64.99 16.51 -3.52
C ALA A 10 63.93 16.53 -4.64
N ARG A 11 64.37 16.50 -5.89
CA ARG A 11 63.55 16.06 -7.03
C ARG A 11 63.49 14.53 -7.01
N ARG A 12 62.30 13.92 -7.02
CA ARG A 12 62.01 12.65 -7.72
C ARG A 12 60.51 12.30 -7.74
N ARG A 13 60.02 12.14 -8.97
CA ARG A 13 58.99 11.17 -9.44
C ARG A 13 57.53 11.41 -9.07
N TRP A 14 56.89 12.32 -9.81
CA TRP A 14 55.48 12.23 -10.14
C TRP A 14 55.36 11.54 -11.51
N ALA A 15 55.26 10.22 -11.51
CA ALA A 15 54.83 9.47 -12.68
C ALA A 15 54.18 8.17 -12.18
N LEU A 16 53.00 7.84 -12.73
CA LEU A 16 52.24 6.59 -12.56
C LEU A 16 51.12 6.59 -11.49
N LEU A 17 50.18 7.53 -11.56
CA LEU A 17 48.81 7.33 -11.03
C LEU A 17 47.69 7.74 -12.01
N LEU A 18 48.02 8.09 -13.26
CA LEU A 18 47.02 8.49 -14.26
C LEU A 18 46.39 7.29 -15.02
N GLY A 19 47.05 6.14 -15.03
CA GLY A 19 46.56 4.94 -15.73
C GLY A 19 45.32 4.27 -15.10
N PRO A 20 45.30 4.02 -13.77
CA PRO A 20 44.17 3.31 -13.13
C PRO A 20 42.91 4.18 -13.04
N LEU A 21 43.07 5.49 -12.82
CA LEU A 21 41.96 6.45 -12.77
C LEU A 21 41.33 6.70 -14.15
N ALA A 22 42.12 6.70 -15.22
CA ALA A 22 41.61 6.81 -16.58
C ALA A 22 40.85 5.55 -17.01
N LEU A 23 41.28 4.36 -16.58
CA LEU A 23 40.57 3.10 -16.83
C LEU A 23 39.26 2.99 -16.02
N LEU A 24 39.22 3.51 -14.78
CA LEU A 24 37.99 3.58 -13.99
C LEU A 24 36.99 4.59 -14.60
N ALA A 25 37.47 5.74 -15.07
CA ALA A 25 36.66 6.74 -15.76
C ALA A 25 36.15 6.23 -17.12
N ALA A 26 36.95 5.47 -17.87
CA ALA A 26 36.52 4.82 -19.10
C ALA A 26 35.50 3.69 -18.86
N ALA A 27 35.65 2.92 -17.78
CA ALA A 27 34.67 1.91 -17.36
C ALA A 27 33.36 2.53 -16.84
N LEU A 28 33.41 3.71 -16.22
CA LEU A 28 32.23 4.50 -15.83
C LEU A 28 31.56 5.17 -17.04
N ALA A 29 32.33 5.61 -18.05
CA ALA A 29 31.80 6.16 -19.30
C ALA A 29 31.16 5.07 -20.19
N LEU A 30 31.69 3.83 -20.17
CA LEU A 30 31.10 2.66 -20.82
C LEU A 30 29.90 2.06 -20.06
N ARG A 31 29.70 2.47 -18.80
CA ARG A 31 28.45 2.26 -18.03
C ARG A 31 27.46 3.40 -18.16
N GLY A 32 27.68 4.32 -19.11
CA GLY A 32 26.60 5.14 -19.62
C GLY A 32 25.57 4.21 -20.24
N ILE A 33 24.56 3.82 -19.46
CA ILE A 33 23.32 3.22 -19.96
C ILE A 33 22.86 4.19 -21.04
N ALA A 34 23.02 3.82 -22.31
CA ALA A 34 22.47 4.58 -23.40
C ALA A 34 20.99 4.77 -23.05
N ARG A 35 20.57 6.03 -22.85
CA ARG A 35 19.15 6.32 -22.63
C ARG A 35 18.43 5.68 -23.82
N PRO A 36 17.48 4.76 -23.59
CA PRO A 36 16.82 4.08 -24.68
C PRO A 36 16.25 5.10 -25.65
N ASP A 37 16.34 4.81 -26.96
CA ASP A 37 15.79 5.67 -28.01
C ASP A 37 14.36 6.07 -27.61
N PRO A 38 13.99 7.37 -27.62
CA PRO A 38 12.62 7.82 -27.39
C PRO A 38 11.57 7.02 -28.17
N ALA A 39 11.89 6.54 -29.38
CA ALA A 39 11.03 5.68 -30.18
C ALA A 39 10.86 4.28 -29.58
N ASP A 40 11.94 3.67 -29.07
CA ASP A 40 11.89 2.38 -28.37
C ASP A 40 11.16 2.49 -27.03
N ARG A 41 11.37 3.60 -26.30
CA ARG A 41 10.62 3.88 -25.07
C ARG A 41 9.12 4.05 -25.35
N SER A 42 8.76 4.72 -26.45
CA SER A 42 7.36 4.86 -26.85
C SER A 42 6.71 3.53 -27.23
N ARG A 43 7.44 2.64 -27.93
CA ARG A 43 6.95 1.29 -28.26
C ARG A 43 6.75 0.44 -27.00
N LEU A 44 7.72 0.48 -26.08
CA LEU A 44 7.64 -0.22 -24.80
C LEU A 44 6.43 0.25 -23.99
N TYR A 45 6.20 1.56 -23.90
CA TYR A 45 5.08 2.10 -23.13
C TYR A 45 3.73 1.73 -23.73
N ARG A 46 3.58 1.74 -25.07
CA ARG A 46 2.36 1.25 -25.72
C ARG A 46 2.07 -0.22 -25.43
N ALA A 47 3.11 -1.06 -25.36
CA ALA A 47 2.94 -2.47 -24.99
C ALA A 47 2.49 -2.65 -23.52
N LEU A 48 2.77 -1.67 -22.67
CA LEU A 48 2.39 -1.63 -21.26
C LEU A 48 1.11 -0.86 -20.98
N GLU A 49 0.50 -0.17 -21.93
CA GLU A 49 -0.82 0.44 -21.71
C GLU A 49 -1.81 -0.65 -21.30
N LEU A 50 -2.82 -0.35 -20.49
CA LEU A 50 -3.92 -1.29 -20.26
C LEU A 50 -5.01 -0.90 -21.24
N SER A 51 -5.33 -1.81 -22.16
CA SER A 51 -6.42 -1.57 -23.11
C SER A 51 -7.73 -1.90 -22.41
N PRO A 52 -8.77 -1.07 -22.58
CA PRO A 52 -10.07 -1.35 -22.03
C PRO A 52 -10.54 -2.75 -22.43
N SER A 53 -11.04 -3.52 -21.46
CA SER A 53 -11.74 -4.77 -21.79
C SER A 53 -13.06 -4.52 -22.52
N ARG A 54 -13.56 -3.27 -22.47
CA ARG A 54 -14.88 -2.81 -22.94
C ARG A 54 -14.81 -1.35 -23.39
N ASN A 55 -15.78 -0.92 -24.21
CA ASN A 55 -15.93 0.48 -24.66
C ASN A 55 -16.36 1.44 -23.53
N ILE A 56 -15.62 1.51 -22.42
CA ILE A 56 -15.82 2.51 -21.36
C ILE A 56 -14.91 3.70 -21.66
N ASN A 57 -15.49 4.90 -21.71
CA ASN A 57 -14.74 6.13 -21.91
C ASN A 57 -14.07 6.60 -20.59
N CYS A 58 -13.00 5.91 -20.17
CA CYS A 58 -12.32 6.23 -18.92
C CYS A 58 -11.70 7.64 -18.88
N SER A 59 -11.26 8.19 -20.01
CA SER A 59 -10.79 9.60 -20.08
C SER A 59 -11.93 10.59 -19.78
N GLY A 60 -13.15 10.30 -20.23
CA GLY A 60 -14.36 11.06 -19.86
C GLY A 60 -14.69 10.92 -18.37
N VAL A 61 -14.73 9.68 -17.86
CA VAL A 61 -15.00 9.38 -16.43
C VAL A 61 -14.04 10.11 -15.52
N VAL A 62 -12.73 10.00 -15.75
CA VAL A 62 -11.70 10.64 -14.91
C VAL A 62 -11.85 12.17 -14.88
N ARG A 63 -12.31 12.77 -15.98
CA ARG A 63 -12.56 14.22 -16.08
C ARG A 63 -13.91 14.66 -15.50
N GLY A 64 -14.74 13.74 -15.04
CA GLY A 64 -16.05 14.04 -14.49
C GLY A 64 -17.13 14.30 -15.55
N ASP A 65 -16.92 13.85 -16.79
CA ASP A 65 -17.92 13.92 -17.85
C ASP A 65 -19.14 13.06 -17.47
N GLN A 66 -20.27 13.75 -17.25
CA GLN A 66 -21.51 13.11 -16.80
C GLN A 66 -22.04 12.09 -17.81
N THR A 67 -21.86 12.33 -19.11
CA THR A 67 -22.28 11.39 -20.15
C THR A 67 -21.45 10.12 -20.08
N ALA A 68 -20.12 10.24 -19.98
CA ALA A 68 -19.23 9.08 -19.86
C ALA A 68 -19.49 8.27 -18.58
N ILE A 69 -19.79 8.95 -17.46
CA ILE A 69 -20.14 8.28 -16.19
C ILE A 69 -21.46 7.52 -16.32
N GLN A 70 -22.49 8.15 -16.89
CA GLN A 70 -23.80 7.51 -17.08
C GLN A 70 -23.70 6.30 -18.02
N GLU A 71 -22.97 6.42 -19.13
CA GLU A 71 -22.73 5.32 -20.06
C GLU A 71 -21.98 4.16 -19.37
N ALA A 72 -20.97 4.45 -18.55
CA ALA A 72 -20.24 3.44 -17.78
C ALA A 72 -21.13 2.74 -16.74
N GLN A 73 -22.00 3.48 -16.04
CA GLN A 73 -22.97 2.92 -15.11
C GLN A 73 -23.97 1.99 -15.81
N ILE A 74 -24.50 2.40 -16.97
CA ILE A 74 -25.39 1.57 -17.79
C ILE A 74 -24.67 0.30 -18.24
N ASN A 75 -23.43 0.42 -18.75
CA ASN A 75 -22.63 -0.74 -19.19
C ASN A 75 -22.41 -1.75 -18.04
N ASN A 76 -22.14 -1.27 -16.83
CA ASN A 76 -21.99 -2.15 -15.67
C ASN A 76 -23.27 -2.93 -15.38
N LEU A 77 -24.45 -2.30 -15.47
CA LEU A 77 -25.75 -2.96 -15.24
C LEU A 77 -26.05 -4.01 -16.32
N GLU A 78 -25.78 -3.72 -17.59
CA GLU A 78 -26.01 -4.66 -18.70
C GLU A 78 -25.14 -5.91 -18.59
N VAL A 79 -23.92 -5.76 -18.09
CA VAL A 79 -22.91 -6.83 -18.06
C VAL A 79 -22.88 -7.56 -16.72
N ALA A 80 -23.52 -7.05 -15.67
CA ALA A 80 -23.62 -7.69 -14.36
C ALA A 80 -24.06 -9.17 -14.44
N ASN A 81 -24.94 -9.50 -15.39
CA ASN A 81 -25.45 -10.85 -15.60
C ASN A 81 -24.59 -11.75 -16.52
N ARG A 82 -23.58 -11.20 -17.20
CA ARG A 82 -22.73 -11.93 -18.17
C ARG A 82 -21.28 -12.08 -17.71
N ARG A 83 -20.91 -11.40 -16.63
CA ARG A 83 -19.52 -11.34 -16.18
C ARG A 83 -19.12 -12.62 -15.45
N VAL A 84 -18.03 -13.24 -15.92
CA VAL A 84 -17.33 -14.30 -15.20
C VAL A 84 -15.98 -13.73 -14.75
N SER A 85 -15.83 -13.50 -13.45
CA SER A 85 -14.53 -13.12 -12.87
C SER A 85 -13.57 -14.30 -13.00
N PRO A 86 -12.28 -14.07 -13.33
CA PRO A 86 -11.34 -15.15 -13.47
C PRO A 86 -11.25 -16.02 -12.22
N THR A 87 -11.25 -17.34 -12.42
CA THR A 87 -11.24 -18.29 -11.31
C THR A 87 -9.81 -18.55 -10.80
N PRO A 88 -9.63 -19.04 -9.56
CA PRO A 88 -8.31 -19.46 -9.10
C PRO A 88 -7.65 -20.50 -10.01
N GLY A 89 -8.44 -21.41 -10.61
CA GLY A 89 -7.94 -22.40 -11.56
C GLY A 89 -7.39 -21.80 -12.86
N GLU A 90 -7.99 -20.72 -13.35
CA GLU A 90 -7.46 -19.98 -14.51
C GLU A 90 -6.12 -19.32 -14.17
N TYR A 91 -6.01 -18.69 -13.00
CA TYR A 91 -4.74 -18.12 -12.52
C TYR A 91 -3.65 -19.19 -12.39
N LEU A 92 -3.98 -20.38 -11.88
CA LEU A 92 -3.05 -21.52 -11.84
C LEU A 92 -2.59 -21.96 -13.23
N ASN A 93 -3.43 -21.84 -14.25
CA ASN A 93 -3.06 -22.22 -15.62
C ASN A 93 -2.16 -21.16 -16.26
N ILE A 94 -2.52 -19.88 -16.18
CA ILE A 94 -1.77 -18.81 -16.85
C ILE A 94 -0.42 -18.53 -16.19
N THR A 95 -0.25 -18.83 -14.89
CA THR A 95 1.03 -18.65 -14.15
C THR A 95 2.03 -19.78 -14.38
N ARG A 96 1.68 -20.85 -15.12
CA ARG A 96 2.63 -21.90 -15.51
C ARG A 96 3.79 -21.37 -16.35
N ASP A 97 3.51 -20.36 -17.16
CA ASP A 97 4.52 -19.59 -17.88
C ASP A 97 4.54 -18.17 -17.30
N CYS A 98 5.42 -17.93 -16.33
CA CYS A 98 5.52 -16.64 -15.67
C CYS A 98 5.92 -15.50 -16.62
N ARG A 99 6.65 -15.80 -17.70
CA ARG A 99 6.99 -14.78 -18.71
C ARG A 99 5.74 -14.39 -19.47
N ALA A 100 5.01 -15.36 -20.01
CA ALA A 100 3.76 -15.11 -20.72
C ALA A 100 2.71 -14.46 -19.80
N PHE A 101 2.62 -14.85 -18.53
CA PHE A 101 1.77 -14.22 -17.53
C PHE A 101 2.08 -12.74 -17.38
N LYS A 102 3.33 -12.39 -17.11
CA LYS A 102 3.75 -10.99 -16.90
C LYS A 102 3.57 -10.15 -18.16
N GLU A 103 3.90 -10.69 -19.34
CA GLU A 103 3.70 -10.03 -20.63
C GLU A 103 2.20 -9.80 -20.92
N THR A 104 1.37 -10.83 -20.77
CA THR A 104 -0.07 -10.78 -21.06
C THR A 104 -0.82 -9.88 -20.08
N ARG A 105 -0.47 -9.95 -18.78
CA ARG A 105 -1.04 -9.10 -17.74
C ARG A 105 -0.44 -7.70 -17.71
N ARG A 106 0.60 -7.44 -18.53
CA ARG A 106 1.28 -6.15 -18.71
C ARG A 106 1.87 -5.64 -17.39
N TYR A 107 2.65 -6.47 -16.69
CA TYR A 107 3.41 -6.03 -15.51
C TYR A 107 4.56 -5.11 -15.92
N ILE A 108 4.86 -4.11 -15.09
CA ILE A 108 6.01 -3.22 -15.28
C ILE A 108 7.21 -3.84 -14.57
N GLU A 109 8.15 -4.39 -15.33
CA GLU A 109 9.29 -5.18 -14.79
C GLU A 109 10.59 -4.38 -14.67
N PHE A 110 10.54 -3.06 -14.81
CA PHE A 110 11.69 -2.16 -14.67
C PHE A 110 11.28 -0.88 -13.90
N PRO A 111 12.19 -0.25 -13.13
CA PRO A 111 11.91 1.04 -12.50
C PRO A 111 11.59 2.11 -13.56
N LEU A 112 10.51 2.88 -13.37
CA LEU A 112 10.12 3.95 -14.29
C LEU A 112 10.96 5.23 -14.13
N SER A 113 11.61 5.40 -12.97
CA SER A 113 12.50 6.52 -12.68
C SER A 113 13.52 6.15 -11.60
N GLN A 114 14.63 6.90 -11.57
CA GLN A 114 15.66 6.77 -10.51
C GLN A 114 15.10 7.14 -9.12
N GLU A 115 14.21 8.14 -9.06
CA GLU A 115 13.51 8.55 -7.83
C GLU A 115 12.76 7.37 -7.20
N GLU A 116 12.06 6.59 -8.03
CA GLU A 116 11.33 5.41 -7.56
C GLU A 116 12.26 4.23 -7.23
N GLU A 117 13.35 4.05 -7.96
CA GLU A 117 14.35 3.00 -7.71
C GLU A 117 15.06 3.18 -6.36
N GLU A 118 15.37 4.43 -6.00
CA GLU A 118 16.10 4.79 -4.77
C GLU A 118 15.20 4.87 -3.53
N PHE A 119 13.88 4.74 -3.69
CA PHE A 119 12.90 4.76 -2.60
C PHE A 119 11.99 3.51 -2.58
N PRO A 120 12.53 2.31 -2.26
CA PRO A 120 11.73 1.10 -2.25
C PRO A 120 10.64 1.12 -1.16
N ILE A 121 9.46 0.61 -1.51
CA ILE A 121 8.30 0.48 -0.62
C ILE A 121 8.03 -1.00 -0.36
N ALA A 122 7.68 -1.32 0.88
CA ALA A 122 7.17 -2.62 1.29
C ALA A 122 5.64 -2.61 1.35
N TYR A 123 5.00 -3.71 0.93
CA TYR A 123 3.55 -3.90 1.05
C TYR A 123 3.23 -5.14 1.89
N SER A 124 2.32 -4.99 2.85
CA SER A 124 1.67 -6.09 3.57
C SER A 124 0.25 -6.26 3.04
N MET A 125 -0.03 -7.33 2.29
CA MET A 125 -1.30 -7.53 1.58
C MET A 125 -2.11 -8.65 2.23
N ILE A 126 -3.18 -8.29 2.95
CA ILE A 126 -4.02 -9.25 3.67
C ILE A 126 -5.25 -9.62 2.84
N ILE A 127 -5.33 -10.87 2.37
CA ILE A 127 -6.36 -11.34 1.43
C ILE A 127 -7.01 -12.66 1.87
N HIS A 128 -8.24 -12.91 1.41
CA HIS A 128 -8.97 -14.15 1.73
C HIS A 128 -9.90 -14.68 0.61
N HIS A 129 -10.15 -13.89 -0.44
CA HIS A 129 -10.97 -14.28 -1.60
C HIS A 129 -10.72 -13.30 -2.77
N LYS A 130 -11.46 -13.46 -3.88
CA LYS A 130 -11.43 -12.60 -5.08
C LYS A 130 -10.04 -12.49 -5.71
N ILE A 131 -9.58 -13.60 -6.30
CA ILE A 131 -8.22 -13.72 -6.87
C ILE A 131 -7.94 -12.67 -7.95
N ASP A 132 -8.94 -12.32 -8.75
CA ASP A 132 -8.83 -11.27 -9.75
C ASP A 132 -8.57 -9.89 -9.14
N MET A 133 -9.25 -9.56 -8.04
CA MET A 133 -9.01 -8.30 -7.35
C MET A 133 -7.62 -8.24 -6.71
N PHE A 134 -7.13 -9.36 -6.17
CA PHE A 134 -5.76 -9.46 -5.68
C PHE A 134 -4.74 -9.21 -6.80
N GLU A 135 -4.89 -9.87 -7.95
CA GLU A 135 -3.95 -9.69 -9.07
C GLU A 135 -3.99 -8.26 -9.62
N ARG A 136 -5.17 -7.67 -9.77
CA ARG A 136 -5.33 -6.28 -10.25
C ARG A 136 -4.71 -5.27 -9.29
N LEU A 137 -4.90 -5.47 -7.98
CA LEU A 137 -4.24 -4.67 -6.96
C LEU A 137 -2.72 -4.82 -7.07
N LEU A 138 -2.21 -6.06 -7.05
CA LEU A 138 -0.78 -6.34 -7.16
C LEU A 138 -0.19 -5.68 -8.40
N ARG A 139 -0.78 -5.88 -9.58
CA ARG A 139 -0.34 -5.25 -10.85
C ARG A 139 -0.30 -3.73 -10.78
N SER A 140 -1.24 -3.11 -10.07
CA SER A 140 -1.36 -1.66 -10.00
C SER A 140 -0.37 -1.02 -9.03
N VAL A 141 0.13 -1.78 -8.04
CA VAL A 141 1.17 -1.32 -7.11
C VAL A 141 2.55 -1.93 -7.37
N TYR A 142 2.66 -2.90 -8.27
CA TYR A 142 3.91 -3.62 -8.54
C TYR A 142 4.98 -2.72 -9.17
N ALA A 143 6.15 -2.71 -8.56
CA ALA A 143 7.39 -2.19 -9.11
C ALA A 143 8.54 -3.14 -8.71
N PRO A 144 9.53 -3.38 -9.58
CA PRO A 144 10.57 -4.40 -9.35
C PRO A 144 11.50 -4.07 -8.17
N GLN A 145 11.65 -2.79 -7.81
CA GLN A 145 12.46 -2.37 -6.66
C GLN A 145 11.74 -2.52 -5.32
N ASN A 146 10.40 -2.58 -5.31
CA ASN A 146 9.59 -2.71 -4.09
C ASN A 146 9.59 -4.16 -3.59
N VAL A 147 8.93 -4.43 -2.45
CA VAL A 147 8.77 -5.79 -1.91
C VAL A 147 7.34 -6.01 -1.38
N TYR A 148 6.79 -7.21 -1.60
CA TYR A 148 5.38 -7.51 -1.33
C TYR A 148 5.27 -8.81 -0.52
N CYS A 149 4.75 -8.70 0.70
CA CYS A 149 4.32 -9.84 1.47
C CYS A 149 2.80 -10.02 1.34
N VAL A 150 2.37 -11.24 1.01
CA VAL A 150 0.96 -11.59 0.87
C VAL A 150 0.57 -12.55 1.98
N HIS A 151 -0.30 -12.10 2.88
CA HIS A 151 -0.90 -12.96 3.88
C HIS A 151 -2.27 -13.45 3.37
N THR A 152 -2.37 -14.74 3.08
CA THR A 152 -3.64 -15.38 2.76
C THR A 152 -4.27 -15.98 4.02
N ASP A 153 -5.54 -15.67 4.31
CA ASP A 153 -6.26 -16.30 5.42
C ASP A 153 -6.19 -17.83 5.29
N SER A 154 -5.77 -18.51 6.36
CA SER A 154 -5.64 -19.98 6.38
C SER A 154 -6.97 -20.72 6.11
N LYS A 155 -8.11 -20.06 6.33
CA LYS A 155 -9.46 -20.58 6.03
C LYS A 155 -9.88 -20.36 4.57
N ALA A 156 -9.11 -19.63 3.77
CA ALA A 156 -9.43 -19.43 2.37
C ALA A 156 -9.40 -20.78 1.62
N PRO A 157 -10.23 -20.97 0.58
CA PRO A 157 -10.25 -22.22 -0.19
C PRO A 157 -8.86 -22.61 -0.71
N ALA A 158 -8.53 -23.90 -0.71
CA ALA A 158 -7.21 -24.39 -1.13
C ALA A 158 -6.79 -23.88 -2.51
N ALA A 159 -7.70 -23.95 -3.49
CA ALA A 159 -7.46 -23.44 -4.85
C ALA A 159 -7.12 -21.93 -4.87
N PHE A 160 -7.71 -21.13 -3.98
CA PHE A 160 -7.37 -19.71 -3.85
C PHE A 160 -5.94 -19.54 -3.31
N GLN A 161 -5.59 -20.27 -2.25
CA GLN A 161 -4.23 -20.21 -1.68
C GLN A 161 -3.17 -20.65 -2.69
N GLU A 162 -3.44 -21.71 -3.46
CA GLU A 162 -2.56 -22.19 -4.52
C GLU A 162 -2.39 -21.14 -5.63
N ALA A 163 -3.48 -20.52 -6.08
CA ALA A 163 -3.41 -19.46 -7.10
C ALA A 163 -2.59 -18.26 -6.62
N VAL A 164 -2.74 -17.84 -5.36
CA VAL A 164 -1.92 -16.77 -4.76
C VAL A 164 -0.44 -17.14 -4.76
N ARG A 165 -0.09 -18.37 -4.35
CA ARG A 165 1.30 -18.86 -4.38
C ARG A 165 1.86 -18.88 -5.80
N ALA A 166 1.07 -19.31 -6.78
CA ALA A 166 1.48 -19.37 -8.18
C ALA A 166 1.72 -17.98 -8.78
N ILE A 167 0.86 -17.00 -8.47
CA ILE A 167 1.09 -15.60 -8.86
C ILE A 167 2.36 -15.05 -8.19
N ALA A 168 2.51 -15.24 -6.88
CA ALA A 168 3.68 -14.75 -6.14
C ALA A 168 4.99 -15.33 -6.70
N ALA A 169 5.01 -16.62 -7.03
CA ALA A 169 6.19 -17.31 -7.58
C ALA A 169 6.69 -16.73 -8.93
N CYS A 170 5.88 -15.96 -9.65
CA CYS A 170 6.29 -15.31 -10.88
C CYS A 170 7.14 -14.04 -10.68
N PHE A 171 7.31 -13.58 -9.45
CA PHE A 171 8.06 -12.37 -9.11
C PHE A 171 9.10 -12.65 -8.01
N PRO A 172 10.33 -12.14 -8.15
CA PRO A 172 11.38 -12.39 -7.16
C PRO A 172 11.17 -11.62 -5.84
N ASN A 173 10.34 -10.57 -5.87
CA ASN A 173 10.08 -9.65 -4.76
C ASN A 173 8.64 -9.74 -4.22
N VAL A 174 7.88 -10.77 -4.60
CA VAL A 174 6.55 -11.08 -4.07
C VAL A 174 6.61 -12.44 -3.39
N PHE A 175 6.17 -12.53 -2.14
CA PHE A 175 6.16 -13.80 -1.41
C PHE A 175 4.92 -13.92 -0.52
N VAL A 176 4.54 -15.16 -0.22
CA VAL A 176 3.48 -15.45 0.75
C VAL A 176 4.11 -15.46 2.15
N ALA A 177 3.42 -14.86 3.13
CA ALA A 177 3.88 -14.81 4.51
C ALA A 177 4.23 -16.21 5.04
N SER A 178 5.30 -16.30 5.82
CA SER A 178 5.81 -17.54 6.42
C SER A 178 4.84 -18.13 7.45
N ARG A 179 3.97 -17.28 8.03
CA ARG A 179 2.93 -17.66 8.99
C ARG A 179 1.59 -17.09 8.56
N LEU A 180 0.60 -17.97 8.41
CA LEU A 180 -0.76 -17.65 8.01
C LEU A 180 -1.73 -17.82 9.17
N GLU A 181 -2.51 -16.79 9.46
CA GLU A 181 -3.51 -16.76 10.51
C GLU A 181 -4.90 -17.15 9.99
N SER A 182 -5.72 -17.73 10.86
CA SER A 182 -7.17 -17.82 10.64
C SER A 182 -7.80 -16.53 11.13
N VAL A 183 -8.07 -15.59 10.21
CA VAL A 183 -8.50 -14.25 10.61
C VAL A 183 -9.97 -14.26 11.02
N VAL A 184 -10.26 -13.86 12.26
CA VAL A 184 -11.61 -13.66 12.78
C VAL A 184 -11.86 -12.15 12.89
N TYR A 185 -12.99 -11.71 12.35
CA TYR A 185 -13.38 -10.30 12.34
C TYR A 185 -13.34 -9.70 13.76
N ALA A 186 -12.78 -8.49 13.86
CA ALA A 186 -12.58 -7.74 15.10
C ALA A 186 -11.70 -8.42 16.17
N SER A 187 -10.96 -9.48 15.82
CA SER A 187 -10.03 -10.14 16.74
C SER A 187 -8.56 -9.79 16.46
N TRP A 188 -7.69 -10.13 17.40
CA TRP A 188 -6.23 -10.00 17.28
C TRP A 188 -5.64 -10.62 16.01
N SER A 189 -6.21 -11.70 15.51
CA SER A 189 -5.70 -12.39 14.31
C SER A 189 -5.56 -11.46 13.09
N ARG A 190 -6.36 -10.38 13.00
CA ARG A 190 -6.18 -9.36 11.94
C ARG A 190 -4.88 -8.59 12.13
N VAL A 191 -4.54 -8.18 13.35
CA VAL A 191 -3.26 -7.52 13.67
C VAL A 191 -2.10 -8.49 13.47
N GLN A 192 -2.25 -9.73 13.92
CA GLN A 192 -1.23 -10.77 13.78
C GLN A 192 -0.87 -11.05 12.32
N ALA A 193 -1.85 -11.02 11.40
CA ALA A 193 -1.61 -11.18 9.97
C ALA A 193 -0.66 -10.11 9.41
N ASP A 194 -0.83 -8.84 9.81
CA ASP A 194 0.09 -7.76 9.44
C ASP A 194 1.46 -7.94 10.11
N LEU A 195 1.50 -8.31 11.40
CA LEU A 195 2.76 -8.56 12.12
C LEU A 195 3.57 -9.68 11.48
N ASN A 196 2.93 -10.76 11.00
CA ASN A 196 3.61 -11.84 10.31
C ASN A 196 4.28 -11.34 9.02
N CYS A 197 3.58 -10.54 8.22
CA CYS A 197 4.18 -9.92 7.03
C CYS A 197 5.29 -8.92 7.37
N MET A 198 5.08 -8.08 8.39
CA MET A 198 6.10 -7.13 8.88
C MET A 198 7.40 -7.84 9.26
N GLN A 199 7.30 -8.97 9.98
CA GLN A 199 8.45 -9.77 10.38
C GLN A 199 9.23 -10.32 9.18
N ASP A 200 8.53 -10.87 8.18
CA ASP A 200 9.17 -11.41 6.97
C ASP A 200 9.77 -10.28 6.11
N LEU A 201 9.08 -9.14 5.99
CA LEU A 201 9.55 -7.98 5.25
C LEU A 201 10.85 -7.40 5.85
N LEU A 202 11.03 -7.44 7.17
CA LEU A 202 12.28 -7.03 7.81
C LEU A 202 13.47 -7.93 7.42
N GLN A 203 13.22 -9.20 7.04
CA GLN A 203 14.23 -10.15 6.57
C GLN A 203 14.53 -10.01 5.07
N SER A 204 13.73 -9.23 4.33
CA SER A 204 13.97 -9.00 2.90
C SER A 204 15.31 -8.29 2.68
N PRO A 205 16.08 -8.66 1.64
CA PRO A 205 17.29 -7.93 1.26
C PRO A 205 16.99 -6.56 0.66
N VAL A 206 15.74 -6.28 0.29
CA VAL A 206 15.31 -4.97 -0.25
C VAL A 206 15.37 -3.93 0.88
N PRO A 207 16.14 -2.83 0.73
CA PRO A 207 16.28 -1.79 1.76
C PRO A 207 15.08 -0.82 1.71
N TRP A 208 13.88 -1.34 1.92
CA TRP A 208 12.65 -0.56 1.86
C TRP A 208 12.56 0.51 2.95
N ARG A 209 11.88 1.62 2.63
CA ARG A 209 11.82 2.83 3.48
C ARG A 209 10.54 2.88 4.31
N TYR A 210 9.42 2.55 3.66
CA TYR A 210 8.09 2.55 4.25
C TYR A 210 7.38 1.24 3.94
N LEU A 211 6.54 0.81 4.87
CA LEU A 211 5.55 -0.24 4.71
C LEU A 211 4.17 0.40 4.54
N ILE A 212 3.40 -0.07 3.57
CA ILE A 212 1.97 0.24 3.41
C ILE A 212 1.19 -1.07 3.51
N ASN A 213 0.26 -1.18 4.45
CA ASN A 213 -0.61 -2.35 4.51
C ASN A 213 -1.88 -2.17 3.67
N THR A 214 -2.38 -3.28 3.11
CA THR A 214 -3.57 -3.32 2.25
C THR A 214 -4.43 -4.53 2.61
N CYS A 215 -5.69 -4.47 2.18
CA CYS A 215 -6.60 -5.60 2.14
C CYS A 215 -7.05 -5.89 0.70
N GLY A 216 -7.64 -7.06 0.47
CA GLY A 216 -8.06 -7.50 -0.87
C GLY A 216 -9.13 -6.67 -1.60
N THR A 217 -9.67 -5.61 -0.97
CA THR A 217 -10.67 -4.69 -1.57
C THR A 217 -10.14 -3.27 -1.71
N ASP A 218 -8.84 -3.08 -1.52
CA ASP A 218 -8.17 -1.81 -1.71
C ASP A 218 -7.74 -1.59 -3.15
N PHE A 219 -7.61 -0.33 -3.55
CA PHE A 219 -7.00 0.03 -4.83
C PHE A 219 -6.21 1.34 -4.73
N PRO A 220 -5.06 1.47 -5.42
CA PRO A 220 -4.34 2.74 -5.46
C PRO A 220 -5.14 3.83 -6.16
N ILE A 221 -4.91 5.07 -5.72
CA ILE A 221 -5.41 6.30 -6.38
C ILE A 221 -4.25 7.27 -6.68
N LYS A 222 -3.02 6.76 -6.59
CA LYS A 222 -1.74 7.42 -6.87
C LYS A 222 -0.82 6.43 -7.57
N THR A 223 -0.01 6.92 -8.49
CA THR A 223 1.08 6.15 -9.11
C THR A 223 2.18 5.85 -8.10
N ASN A 224 3.05 4.87 -8.37
CA ASN A 224 4.19 4.57 -7.49
C ASN A 224 5.08 5.82 -7.27
N ALA A 225 5.38 6.59 -8.31
CA ALA A 225 6.08 7.87 -8.19
C ALA A 225 5.38 8.89 -7.27
N GLU A 226 4.05 9.01 -7.35
CA GLU A 226 3.29 9.90 -6.46
C GLU A 226 3.29 9.39 -5.01
N ILE A 227 3.21 8.08 -4.79
CA ILE A 227 3.32 7.47 -3.46
C ILE A 227 4.72 7.74 -2.89
N VAL A 228 5.78 7.51 -3.66
CA VAL A 228 7.18 7.81 -3.27
C VAL A 228 7.31 9.26 -2.82
N ARG A 229 6.84 10.22 -3.63
CA ARG A 229 6.91 11.65 -3.31
C ARG A 229 6.12 11.99 -2.05
N ALA A 230 4.90 11.46 -1.91
CA ALA A 230 4.08 11.70 -0.72
C ALA A 230 4.76 11.18 0.55
N LEU A 231 5.42 10.02 0.50
CA LEU A 231 6.16 9.45 1.62
C LEU A 231 7.47 10.20 1.91
N GLN A 232 8.19 10.66 0.89
CA GLN A 232 9.38 11.50 1.06
C GLN A 232 9.05 12.80 1.81
N LEU A 233 7.88 13.40 1.54
CA LEU A 233 7.41 14.60 2.24
C LEU A 233 7.14 14.38 3.74
N LEU A 234 6.95 13.13 4.19
CA LEU A 234 6.81 12.81 5.61
C LEU A 234 8.13 12.91 6.38
N GLN A 235 9.28 12.97 5.70
CA GLN A 235 10.60 13.15 6.31
C GLN A 235 10.88 12.14 7.46
N GLY A 236 10.47 10.87 7.27
CA GLY A 236 10.67 9.82 8.27
C GLY A 236 9.60 9.75 9.37
N GLN A 237 8.49 10.48 9.23
CA GLN A 237 7.32 10.33 10.09
C GLN A 237 6.39 9.22 9.55
N ASN A 238 5.70 8.52 10.45
CA ASN A 238 4.61 7.62 10.07
C ASN A 238 3.34 8.43 9.76
N THR A 239 2.39 7.82 9.06
CA THR A 239 1.07 8.43 8.85
C THR A 239 -0.03 7.39 8.96
N MET A 240 -1.04 7.70 9.77
CA MET A 240 -2.23 6.91 10.02
C MET A 240 -3.27 7.78 10.74
N GLU A 241 -4.53 7.36 10.71
CA GLU A 241 -5.56 7.94 11.59
C GLU A 241 -5.16 7.72 13.05
N SER A 242 -5.24 8.77 13.86
CA SER A 242 -4.89 8.72 15.28
C SER A 242 -5.60 9.86 16.02
N GLU A 243 -6.72 9.54 16.62
CA GLU A 243 -7.61 10.47 17.33
C GLU A 243 -7.87 10.02 18.77
N ARG A 244 -8.42 10.93 19.57
CA ARG A 244 -8.88 10.63 20.92
C ARG A 244 -10.04 9.63 20.88
N PRO A 245 -10.02 8.61 21.74
CA PRO A 245 -11.04 7.59 21.72
C PRO A 245 -12.36 8.12 22.27
N SER A 246 -13.45 7.95 21.52
CA SER A 246 -14.80 8.18 22.03
C SER A 246 -15.12 7.23 23.18
N ALA A 247 -16.08 7.61 24.04
CA ALA A 247 -16.51 6.76 25.16
C ALA A 247 -16.94 5.35 24.70
N ALA A 248 -17.57 5.25 23.53
CA ALA A 248 -17.96 3.98 22.93
C ALA A 248 -16.74 3.15 22.49
N LYS A 249 -15.74 3.76 21.83
CA LYS A 249 -14.51 3.04 21.44
C LYS A 249 -13.71 2.58 22.65
N GLN A 250 -13.70 3.33 23.76
CA GLN A 250 -13.01 2.93 24.99
C GLN A 250 -13.50 1.60 25.58
N GLN A 251 -14.78 1.24 25.36
CA GLN A 251 -15.33 -0.03 25.85
C GLN A 251 -14.62 -1.26 25.25
N ARG A 252 -13.98 -1.11 24.08
CA ARG A 252 -13.35 -2.21 23.32
C ARG A 252 -12.15 -2.85 24.00
N TRP A 253 -11.51 -2.15 24.93
CA TRP A 253 -10.32 -2.65 25.65
C TRP A 253 -10.46 -2.59 27.18
N GLN A 254 -11.65 -2.29 27.69
CA GLN A 254 -11.93 -2.32 29.14
C GLN A 254 -12.25 -3.73 29.65
N TYR A 255 -12.63 -4.65 28.76
CA TYR A 255 -13.03 -6.01 29.09
C TYR A 255 -12.27 -7.02 28.24
N HIS A 256 -12.15 -8.25 28.73
CA HIS A 256 -11.63 -9.36 27.94
C HIS A 256 -12.66 -9.79 26.90
N TYR A 257 -12.17 -10.19 25.73
CA TYR A 257 -12.96 -10.73 24.65
C TYR A 257 -12.44 -12.12 24.29
N GLU A 258 -13.36 -13.06 24.10
CA GLU A 258 -13.05 -14.43 23.69
C GLU A 258 -13.40 -14.63 22.22
N VAL A 259 -12.58 -15.41 21.52
CA VAL A 259 -12.74 -15.72 20.10
C VAL A 259 -13.37 -17.11 19.96
N GLY A 260 -14.67 -17.14 19.64
CA GLY A 260 -15.37 -18.35 19.19
C GLY A 260 -15.60 -18.31 17.67
N LYS A 261 -16.80 -18.69 17.23
CA LYS A 261 -17.23 -18.42 15.84
C LYS A 261 -17.26 -16.92 15.52
N THR A 262 -17.59 -16.12 16.54
CA THR A 262 -17.53 -14.67 16.57
C THR A 262 -16.80 -14.25 17.84
N ILE A 263 -16.27 -13.03 17.85
CA ILE A 263 -15.71 -12.45 19.06
C ILE A 263 -16.84 -11.98 19.98
N SER A 264 -16.72 -12.23 21.29
CA SER A 264 -17.72 -11.84 22.29
C SER A 264 -17.07 -11.25 23.54
N ARG A 265 -17.68 -10.20 24.09
CA ARG A 265 -17.24 -9.55 25.32
C ARG A 265 -17.55 -10.44 26.53
N THR A 266 -16.58 -10.63 27.41
CA THR A 266 -16.77 -11.30 28.71
C THR A 266 -17.16 -10.30 29.81
N THR A 267 -17.44 -10.78 31.02
CA THR A 267 -17.65 -9.93 32.19
C THR A 267 -16.35 -9.52 32.88
N GLN A 268 -15.21 -10.09 32.49
CA GLN A 268 -13.92 -9.84 33.11
C GLN A 268 -13.38 -8.48 32.66
N LYS A 269 -13.11 -7.58 33.60
CA LYS A 269 -12.43 -6.31 33.33
C LYS A 269 -10.93 -6.55 33.14
N LYS A 270 -10.36 -5.87 32.15
CA LYS A 270 -8.91 -5.87 31.91
C LYS A 270 -8.21 -4.92 32.89
N LEU A 271 -6.96 -5.24 33.18
CA LEU A 271 -6.03 -4.27 33.78
C LEU A 271 -5.78 -3.11 32.80
N PRO A 272 -5.39 -1.91 33.29
CA PRO A 272 -4.95 -0.82 32.43
C PRO A 272 -3.83 -1.26 31.46
N PRO A 273 -3.66 -0.59 30.31
CA PRO A 273 -2.56 -0.86 29.38
C PRO A 273 -1.21 -0.85 30.11
N PRO A 274 -0.25 -1.70 29.70
CA PRO A 274 1.07 -1.83 30.37
C PRO A 274 2.02 -0.67 30.02
N HIS A 275 1.47 0.52 29.78
CA HIS A 275 2.17 1.78 29.55
C HIS A 275 1.42 2.93 30.26
N SER A 276 2.13 3.99 30.60
CA SER A 276 1.57 5.18 31.26
C SER A 276 0.98 6.20 30.28
N TYR A 277 1.04 5.94 28.97
CA TYR A 277 0.58 6.86 27.94
C TYR A 277 -0.91 6.70 27.61
N PRO A 278 -1.59 7.77 27.15
CA PRO A 278 -2.98 7.69 26.66
C PRO A 278 -3.17 6.72 25.48
N MET A 279 -4.35 6.13 25.41
CA MET A 279 -4.81 5.36 24.25
C MET A 279 -5.32 6.29 23.15
N PHE A 280 -5.12 5.89 21.89
CA PHE A 280 -5.63 6.55 20.69
C PHE A 280 -6.34 5.55 19.79
N THR A 281 -7.29 6.01 19.00
CA THR A 281 -8.00 5.19 18.01
C THR A 281 -7.71 5.66 16.60
N GLY A 282 -7.75 4.73 15.66
CA GLY A 282 -7.61 5.00 14.24
C GLY A 282 -8.22 3.89 13.42
N SER A 283 -7.60 3.60 12.28
CA SER A 283 -7.95 2.48 11.40
C SER A 283 -6.89 1.40 11.40
N ALA A 284 -7.23 0.26 10.79
CA ALA A 284 -6.28 -0.81 10.53
C ALA A 284 -5.19 -0.42 9.52
N TYR A 285 -5.35 0.69 8.77
CA TYR A 285 -4.51 1.05 7.64
C TYR A 285 -3.47 2.11 7.99
N ASN A 286 -2.24 1.90 7.58
CA ASN A 286 -1.10 2.73 7.96
C ASN A 286 -0.02 2.77 6.86
N ALA A 287 0.79 3.83 6.92
CA ALA A 287 2.08 3.88 6.26
C ALA A 287 3.16 4.12 7.34
N LEU A 288 4.03 3.13 7.51
CA LEU A 288 4.96 3.02 8.63
C LEU A 288 6.41 3.04 8.13
N THR A 289 7.29 3.72 8.82
CA THR A 289 8.74 3.62 8.55
C THR A 289 9.27 2.23 8.87
N ARG A 290 10.35 1.82 8.18
CA ARG A 290 11.06 0.57 8.53
C ARG A 290 11.51 0.54 9.99
N ASP A 291 11.97 1.67 10.52
CA ASP A 291 12.41 1.79 11.91
C ASP A 291 11.26 1.60 12.90
N PHE A 292 10.05 2.09 12.59
CA PHE A 292 8.86 1.80 13.39
C PHE A 292 8.57 0.30 13.40
N VAL A 293 8.60 -0.34 12.23
CA VAL A 293 8.33 -1.77 12.10
C VAL A 293 9.39 -2.61 12.82
N GLN A 294 10.65 -2.20 12.82
CA GLN A 294 11.69 -2.86 13.62
C GLN A 294 11.46 -2.65 15.12
N TYR A 295 11.16 -1.42 15.53
CA TYR A 295 10.94 -1.04 16.92
C TYR A 295 9.84 -1.87 17.60
N ILE A 296 8.73 -2.17 16.92
CA ILE A 296 7.62 -2.95 17.51
C ILE A 296 8.03 -4.38 17.90
N PHE A 297 9.05 -4.95 17.25
CA PHE A 297 9.57 -6.29 17.57
C PHE A 297 10.73 -6.27 18.57
N GLU A 298 11.37 -5.13 18.79
CA GLU A 298 12.54 -5.03 19.68
C GLU A 298 12.21 -4.38 21.02
N ASN A 299 11.24 -3.46 21.05
CA ASN A 299 10.95 -2.69 22.24
C ASN A 299 10.06 -3.47 23.23
N PRO A 300 10.49 -3.69 24.49
CA PRO A 300 9.72 -4.48 25.45
C PRO A 300 8.37 -3.86 25.82
N THR A 301 8.25 -2.53 25.81
CA THR A 301 6.99 -1.84 26.12
C THR A 301 5.99 -2.02 24.97
N ALA A 302 6.44 -1.90 23.73
CA ALA A 302 5.61 -2.17 22.55
C ALA A 302 5.13 -3.63 22.54
N GLN A 303 6.02 -4.59 22.77
CA GLN A 303 5.66 -6.01 22.85
C GLN A 303 4.65 -6.32 23.97
N LYS A 304 4.86 -5.76 25.17
CA LYS A 304 3.90 -5.90 26.28
C LYS A 304 2.54 -5.31 25.94
N PHE A 305 2.50 -4.17 25.25
CA PHE A 305 1.26 -3.56 24.79
C PHE A 305 0.53 -4.43 23.76
N LEU A 306 1.25 -4.93 22.75
CA LEU A 306 0.70 -5.86 21.77
C LEU A 306 0.15 -7.13 22.43
N GLU A 307 0.87 -7.70 23.40
CA GLU A 307 0.40 -8.87 24.17
C GLU A 307 -0.89 -8.55 24.95
N TRP A 308 -0.91 -7.40 25.64
CA TRP A 308 -2.10 -6.94 26.37
C TRP A 308 -3.30 -6.71 25.45
N SER A 309 -3.09 -6.40 24.17
CA SER A 309 -4.14 -6.13 23.20
C SER A 309 -4.81 -7.38 22.61
N LYS A 310 -4.27 -8.58 22.82
CA LYS A 310 -4.70 -9.81 22.13
C LYS A 310 -6.14 -10.23 22.38
N ASP A 311 -6.68 -9.92 23.55
CA ASP A 311 -8.01 -10.29 24.02
C ASP A 311 -8.95 -9.06 24.12
N THR A 312 -8.78 -8.12 23.19
CA THR A 312 -9.63 -6.93 23.05
C THR A 312 -10.44 -6.97 21.74
N TYR A 313 -11.39 -6.06 21.60
CA TYR A 313 -12.21 -5.95 20.41
C TYR A 313 -11.66 -4.94 19.40
N SER A 314 -11.53 -5.34 18.13
CA SER A 314 -10.93 -4.57 17.05
C SER A 314 -9.61 -3.89 17.44
N PRO A 315 -8.59 -4.67 17.89
CA PRO A 315 -7.29 -4.09 18.26
C PRO A 315 -6.62 -3.34 17.11
N ASP A 316 -6.87 -3.76 15.87
CA ASP A 316 -6.42 -3.09 14.65
C ASP A 316 -6.86 -1.62 14.55
N GLU A 317 -7.95 -1.21 15.21
CA GLU A 317 -8.43 0.17 15.24
C GLU A 317 -7.86 1.02 16.40
N TYR A 318 -6.88 0.53 17.15
CA TYR A 318 -6.22 1.34 18.18
C TYR A 318 -4.73 1.04 18.40
N VAL A 319 -4.24 -0.16 18.09
CA VAL A 319 -2.84 -0.55 18.40
C VAL A 319 -1.84 0.31 17.63
N TRP A 320 -2.07 0.53 16.34
CA TRP A 320 -1.19 1.34 15.50
C TRP A 320 -1.22 2.81 15.93
N ALA A 321 -2.43 3.36 16.07
CA ALA A 321 -2.64 4.71 16.54
C ALA A 321 -1.98 4.95 17.92
N THR A 322 -2.14 4.03 18.86
CA THR A 322 -1.55 4.19 20.20
C THR A 322 -0.02 4.07 20.17
N LEU A 323 0.53 3.05 19.49
CA LEU A 323 1.98 2.89 19.35
C LEU A 323 2.63 4.10 18.69
N ASN A 324 2.04 4.63 17.62
CA ASN A 324 2.55 5.81 16.93
C ASN A 324 2.63 7.06 17.82
N ARG A 325 1.89 7.10 18.94
CA ARG A 325 1.80 8.25 19.85
C ARG A 325 2.67 8.09 21.09
N MET A 326 3.24 6.91 21.30
CA MET A 326 4.11 6.66 22.44
C MET A 326 5.44 7.43 22.26
N PRO A 327 5.92 8.15 23.30
CA PRO A 327 7.21 8.81 23.27
C PRO A 327 8.36 7.84 22.93
N GLY A 328 9.27 8.28 22.06
CA GLY A 328 10.45 7.51 21.66
C GLY A 328 10.22 6.51 20.52
N VAL A 329 9.00 6.39 20.00
CA VAL A 329 8.70 5.55 18.85
C VAL A 329 9.20 6.21 17.55
N PRO A 330 9.97 5.50 16.70
CA PRO A 330 10.46 6.03 15.42
C PRO A 330 9.32 6.48 14.50
N GLY A 331 9.47 7.69 13.94
CA GLY A 331 8.44 8.33 13.13
C GLY A 331 7.14 8.67 13.87
N GLY A 332 7.11 8.51 15.20
CA GLY A 332 5.95 8.75 16.04
C GLY A 332 5.55 10.22 16.11
N THR A 333 4.29 10.46 16.48
CA THR A 333 3.70 11.79 16.61
C THR A 333 3.47 12.13 18.09
N PRO A 334 3.70 13.37 18.54
CA PRO A 334 3.53 13.74 19.94
C PRO A 334 2.12 13.49 20.48
N LEU A 335 2.00 13.19 21.78
CA LEU A 335 0.73 12.87 22.45
C LEU A 335 -0.36 13.94 22.35
N SER A 336 0.00 15.22 22.17
CA SER A 336 -0.94 16.35 22.22
C SER A 336 -2.04 16.25 21.15
N ASP A 337 -3.25 16.61 21.54
CA ASP A 337 -4.45 16.61 20.70
C ASP A 337 -4.32 17.50 19.46
N LYS A 338 -3.37 18.45 19.48
CA LYS A 338 -3.02 19.28 18.31
C LYS A 338 -2.46 18.49 17.13
N PHE A 339 -1.99 17.27 17.38
CA PHE A 339 -1.46 16.40 16.34
C PHE A 339 -2.44 15.28 15.95
N GLN A 340 -3.72 15.39 16.30
CA GLN A 340 -4.71 14.41 15.85
C GLN A 340 -4.80 14.42 14.32
N LEU A 341 -4.91 13.23 13.74
CA LEU A 341 -5.12 13.03 12.32
C LEU A 341 -6.38 12.19 12.15
N SER A 342 -7.41 12.79 11.55
CA SER A 342 -8.59 12.05 11.10
C SER A 342 -8.27 11.19 9.87
N ASP A 343 -9.18 10.30 9.51
CA ASP A 343 -9.12 9.50 8.29
C ASP A 343 -8.96 10.36 7.01
N MET A 344 -9.67 11.50 6.94
CA MET A 344 -9.60 12.42 5.81
C MET A 344 -8.27 13.17 5.74
N ASN A 345 -7.56 13.36 6.87
CA ASN A 345 -6.28 14.08 6.91
C ASN A 345 -5.07 13.14 6.81
N ALA A 346 -5.18 11.89 7.27
CA ALA A 346 -4.14 10.90 7.12
C ALA A 346 -3.97 10.50 5.64
N LEU A 347 -2.76 10.08 5.25
CA LEU A 347 -2.48 9.67 3.87
C LEU A 347 -2.94 8.24 3.48
N PRO A 348 -2.92 7.21 4.36
CA PRO A 348 -2.97 5.83 3.89
C PRO A 348 -4.23 5.44 3.12
N ARG A 349 -5.41 5.87 3.58
CA ARG A 349 -6.67 5.33 3.09
C ARG A 349 -7.79 6.35 3.01
N LEU A 350 -8.39 6.48 1.82
CA LEU A 350 -9.67 7.15 1.64
C LEU A 350 -10.82 6.14 1.81
N VAL A 351 -11.78 6.45 2.68
CA VAL A 351 -12.96 5.63 2.94
C VAL A 351 -14.19 6.53 3.04
N LYS A 352 -15.30 6.17 2.39
CA LYS A 352 -16.59 6.81 2.62
C LYS A 352 -17.45 5.97 3.56
N TRP A 353 -17.95 6.60 4.61
CA TRP A 353 -18.92 6.05 5.55
C TRP A 353 -20.31 6.58 5.26
N GLU A 354 -21.28 5.68 5.11
CA GLU A 354 -22.67 5.97 4.71
C GLU A 354 -23.30 7.13 5.50
N TYR A 355 -23.08 7.15 6.81
CA TYR A 355 -23.67 8.13 7.72
C TYR A 355 -22.95 9.50 7.74
N LEU A 356 -21.86 9.67 6.98
CA LEU A 356 -21.14 10.93 6.79
C LEU A 356 -21.25 11.47 5.35
N GLU A 357 -21.84 10.71 4.44
CA GLU A 357 -22.04 11.13 3.05
C GLU A 357 -23.06 12.27 2.95
N GLY A 358 -22.85 13.21 2.03
CA GLY A 358 -23.82 14.26 1.80
C GLY A 358 -23.32 15.40 0.92
N ASP A 359 -24.00 16.54 1.03
CA ASP A 359 -23.65 17.76 0.31
C ASP A 359 -22.42 18.42 0.95
N ILE A 360 -21.28 18.38 0.26
CA ILE A 360 -20.01 18.94 0.75
C ILE A 360 -20.15 20.44 1.03
N SER A 361 -20.94 21.16 0.23
CA SER A 361 -21.19 22.59 0.45
C SER A 361 -21.98 22.88 1.74
N LYS A 362 -22.57 21.84 2.34
CA LYS A 362 -23.32 21.88 3.59
C LYS A 362 -22.62 21.14 4.74
N GLY A 363 -21.34 20.81 4.59
CA GLY A 363 -20.50 20.29 5.68
C GLY A 363 -20.27 18.78 5.69
N ALA A 364 -20.74 18.04 4.68
CA ALA A 364 -20.32 16.64 4.52
C ALA A 364 -18.83 16.55 4.10
N PRO A 365 -18.04 15.62 4.64
CA PRO A 365 -16.64 15.43 4.22
C PRO A 365 -16.50 14.93 2.77
N TYR A 366 -17.54 14.29 2.23
CA TYR A 366 -17.51 13.70 0.89
C TYR A 366 -18.91 13.51 0.29
N PRO A 367 -19.01 13.44 -1.06
CA PRO A 367 -20.30 13.29 -1.72
C PRO A 367 -20.86 11.87 -1.52
N PRO A 368 -22.16 11.65 -1.77
CA PRO A 368 -22.78 10.33 -1.71
C PRO A 368 -22.04 9.28 -2.53
N CYS A 369 -22.07 8.04 -2.06
CA CYS A 369 -21.56 6.88 -2.77
C CYS A 369 -22.34 6.67 -4.06
N THR A 370 -21.64 6.40 -5.17
CA THR A 370 -22.28 6.09 -6.45
C THR A 370 -22.38 4.58 -6.73
N GLY A 371 -21.76 3.75 -5.88
CA GLY A 371 -21.89 2.30 -5.88
C GLY A 371 -22.93 1.83 -4.85
N ARG A 372 -22.51 0.97 -3.91
CA ARG A 372 -23.38 0.45 -2.84
C ARG A 372 -22.68 0.41 -1.50
N HIS A 373 -23.44 0.46 -0.41
CA HIS A 373 -22.88 0.30 0.94
C HIS A 373 -22.85 -1.16 1.38
N GLN A 374 -21.76 -1.55 2.05
CA GLN A 374 -21.66 -2.82 2.75
C GLN A 374 -21.08 -2.60 4.14
N ARG A 375 -21.89 -2.86 5.18
CA ARG A 375 -21.56 -2.55 6.58
C ARG A 375 -21.18 -1.07 6.75
N SER A 376 -21.99 -0.18 6.17
CA SER A 376 -21.85 1.29 6.19
C SER A 376 -20.57 1.85 5.54
N ILE A 377 -19.83 1.04 4.77
CA ILE A 377 -18.71 1.50 3.95
C ILE A 377 -19.13 1.47 2.48
N CYS A 378 -18.88 2.56 1.76
CA CYS A 378 -19.09 2.62 0.32
C CYS A 378 -18.16 1.66 -0.40
N ILE A 379 -18.76 0.79 -1.22
CA ILE A 379 -18.08 0.13 -2.33
C ILE A 379 -18.22 1.07 -3.51
N TYR A 380 -17.11 1.70 -3.91
CA TYR A 380 -17.08 2.77 -4.89
C TYR A 380 -17.66 2.34 -6.23
N GLY A 381 -18.48 3.23 -6.80
CA GLY A 381 -18.93 3.14 -8.19
C GLY A 381 -18.09 4.03 -9.10
N VAL A 382 -18.29 3.90 -10.41
CA VAL A 382 -17.53 4.66 -11.42
C VAL A 382 -17.74 6.18 -11.29
N GLY A 383 -18.89 6.61 -10.76
CA GLY A 383 -19.17 8.02 -10.49
C GLY A 383 -18.38 8.62 -9.33
N ASP A 384 -17.75 7.79 -8.48
CA ASP A 384 -16.89 8.25 -7.39
C ASP A 384 -15.47 8.59 -7.86
N VAL A 385 -15.03 8.04 -9.00
CA VAL A 385 -13.65 8.17 -9.53
C VAL A 385 -13.19 9.61 -9.69
N PRO A 386 -13.94 10.55 -10.31
CA PRO A 386 -13.46 11.90 -10.52
C PRO A 386 -13.17 12.65 -9.22
N TRP A 387 -14.03 12.50 -8.21
CA TRP A 387 -13.83 13.10 -6.89
C TRP A 387 -12.71 12.41 -6.11
N MET A 388 -12.65 11.08 -6.17
CA MET A 388 -11.64 10.28 -5.50
C MET A 388 -10.22 10.64 -5.94
N LEU A 389 -10.00 10.82 -7.25
CA LEU A 389 -8.68 11.16 -7.80
C LEU A 389 -8.17 12.56 -7.38
N GLN A 390 -9.04 13.42 -6.84
CA GLN A 390 -8.67 14.73 -6.30
C GLN A 390 -8.17 14.66 -4.85
N GLN A 391 -8.38 13.54 -4.16
CA GLN A 391 -7.99 13.39 -2.76
C GLN A 391 -6.49 13.10 -2.63
N HIS A 392 -5.86 13.47 -1.51
CA HIS A 392 -4.42 13.27 -1.31
C HIS A 392 -4.03 11.85 -0.90
N HIS A 393 -5.00 11.00 -0.54
CA HIS A 393 -4.73 9.65 -0.05
C HIS A 393 -3.98 8.80 -1.08
N LEU A 394 -3.26 7.79 -0.59
CA LEU A 394 -2.46 6.89 -1.41
C LEU A 394 -3.33 5.83 -2.09
N LEU A 395 -4.25 5.25 -1.32
CA LEU A 395 -5.18 4.22 -1.75
C LEU A 395 -6.60 4.53 -1.24
N ALA A 396 -7.60 3.88 -1.80
CA ALA A 396 -9.01 3.98 -1.38
C ALA A 396 -9.62 2.59 -1.06
N ASN A 397 -10.66 2.58 -0.23
CA ASN A 397 -11.43 1.39 0.18
C ASN A 397 -12.94 1.73 0.21
N LYS A 398 -13.84 0.95 -0.40
CA LYS A 398 -13.67 -0.40 -0.97
C LYS A 398 -13.94 -0.44 -2.47
N PHE A 399 -13.33 -1.41 -3.13
CA PHE A 399 -13.64 -1.78 -4.51
C PHE A 399 -14.09 -3.23 -4.59
N ASP A 400 -15.06 -3.46 -5.45
CA ASP A 400 -15.55 -4.79 -5.76
C ASP A 400 -15.96 -4.82 -7.24
N PRO A 401 -15.24 -5.58 -8.09
CA PRO A 401 -15.61 -5.72 -9.49
C PRO A 401 -17.03 -6.28 -9.71
N GLU A 402 -17.61 -6.99 -8.74
CA GLU A 402 -19.01 -7.45 -8.81
C GLU A 402 -20.02 -6.33 -8.54
N VAL A 403 -19.58 -5.18 -8.01
CA VAL A 403 -20.40 -3.97 -7.82
C VAL A 403 -20.23 -3.04 -9.00
N ASP A 404 -18.98 -2.68 -9.30
CA ASP A 404 -18.67 -1.75 -10.37
C ASP A 404 -17.25 -2.02 -10.88
N ASP A 405 -17.16 -2.64 -12.06
CA ASP A 405 -15.86 -2.89 -12.69
C ASP A 405 -15.23 -1.64 -13.29
N ALA A 406 -16.09 -0.78 -13.84
CA ALA A 406 -15.68 0.41 -14.55
C ALA A 406 -14.87 1.33 -13.63
N ALA A 407 -15.23 1.40 -12.34
CA ALA A 407 -14.45 2.10 -11.33
C ALA A 407 -13.00 1.59 -11.27
N VAL A 408 -12.80 0.27 -11.14
CA VAL A 408 -11.46 -0.33 -11.04
C VAL A 408 -10.72 -0.22 -12.37
N GLN A 409 -11.40 -0.49 -13.49
CA GLN A 409 -10.80 -0.43 -14.84
C GLN A 409 -10.33 1.00 -15.16
N CYS A 410 -11.13 2.01 -14.88
CA CYS A 410 -10.74 3.39 -15.16
C CYS A 410 -9.61 3.88 -14.25
N LEU A 411 -9.54 3.42 -13.00
CA LEU A 411 -8.37 3.68 -12.14
C LEU A 411 -7.10 3.01 -12.68
N GLU A 412 -7.20 1.75 -13.15
CA GLU A 412 -6.08 1.03 -13.77
C GLU A 412 -5.55 1.75 -15.00
N GLU A 413 -6.43 2.10 -15.94
CA GLU A 413 -6.06 2.82 -17.16
C GLU A 413 -5.45 4.19 -16.83
N TYR A 414 -6.07 4.93 -15.91
CA TYR A 414 -5.59 6.25 -15.50
C TYR A 414 -4.20 6.19 -14.88
N LEU A 415 -4.02 5.34 -13.87
CA LEU A 415 -2.75 5.25 -13.15
C LEU A 415 -1.66 4.67 -14.04
N ARG A 416 -1.97 3.70 -14.90
CA ARG A 416 -1.01 3.16 -15.87
C ARG A 416 -0.55 4.24 -16.84
N HIS A 417 -1.48 4.95 -17.47
CA HIS A 417 -1.14 6.01 -18.41
C HIS A 417 -0.34 7.12 -17.73
N LYS A 418 -0.76 7.53 -16.53
CA LYS A 418 -0.07 8.57 -15.75
C LYS A 418 1.35 8.15 -15.37
N ALA A 419 1.57 6.90 -14.97
CA ALA A 419 2.90 6.39 -14.64
C ALA A 419 3.83 6.38 -15.86
N LEU A 420 3.34 5.94 -17.03
CA LEU A 420 4.15 5.84 -18.24
C LEU A 420 4.45 7.22 -18.85
N TYR A 421 3.47 8.11 -18.91
CA TYR A 421 3.59 9.36 -19.67
C TYR A 421 3.75 10.62 -18.81
N GLY A 422 3.63 10.51 -17.48
CA GLY A 422 3.74 11.65 -16.56
C GLY A 422 2.57 12.64 -16.63
N ARG A 423 1.46 12.26 -17.28
CA ARG A 423 0.26 13.10 -17.46
C ARG A 423 -1.03 12.27 -17.36
N GLY A 424 -2.13 12.92 -16.98
CA GLY A 424 -3.46 12.28 -16.96
C GLY A 424 -3.95 11.80 -18.33
N LEU A 425 -5.02 11.00 -18.31
CA LEU A 425 -5.78 10.55 -19.50
C LEU A 425 -6.55 11.67 -20.20
#